data_AF-A0A497M1P4-F1
#
_entry.id   AF-A0A497M1P4-F1
#
_cell.length_a   1.000
_cell.length_b   1.000
_cell.length_c   1.000
_cell.angle_alpha   90.00
_cell.angle_beta   90.00
_cell.angle_gamma   90.00
#
_symmetry.space_group_name_H-M   'P 1'
#
loop_
_entity.id
_entity.type
_entity.pdbx_description
1 polymer ?
#
loop_
_entity_poly.entity_id
_entity_poly.type
_entity_poly.pdbx_seq_one_letter_code
_entity_poly.pdbx_strand_id
1 'polypeptide(L)'
;MRGKVLLSAALVIICISSVVSIGNFYISIGLSEKSNPNVIDGNRFNQDIVTDSLMLGADGTPLERALDYLRSVQQPDGCISNFATSSWAVMAIAAAGEDPNEWKVDDGPSVVDYLIENRDMLNLSKASDVERFILSMTAADKDPRNINGTDYVEILKGLFHNGQIGTEEWLFDDFWGVLAL
;
A
#
# COMPACT_ATOMS: atom_id res chain seq x y z
N MET A 1 -14.65 4.10 18.48
CA MET A 1 -14.71 2.69 18.00
C MET A 1 -15.53 2.49 16.72
N ARG A 2 -16.62 3.22 16.47
CA ARG A 2 -17.41 3.09 15.21
C ARG A 2 -16.78 3.73 13.97
N GLY A 3 -15.87 4.69 14.12
CA GLY A 3 -15.20 5.36 12.98
C GLY A 3 -14.08 4.53 12.32
N LYS A 4 -13.35 3.71 13.09
CA LYS A 4 -12.20 2.93 12.61
C LYS A 4 -12.59 1.84 11.59
N VAL A 5 -13.81 1.31 11.68
CA VAL A 5 -14.32 0.28 10.76
C VAL A 5 -14.79 0.88 9.42
N LEU A 6 -15.28 2.12 9.43
CA LEU A 6 -15.79 2.80 8.23
C LEU A 6 -14.67 3.26 7.29
N LEU A 7 -13.55 3.72 7.83
CA LEU A 7 -12.40 4.16 7.04
C LEU A 7 -11.67 2.96 6.37
N SER A 8 -11.53 1.86 7.12
CA SER A 8 -10.97 0.60 6.60
C SER A 8 -11.87 -0.03 5.52
N ALA A 9 -13.19 0.03 5.67
CA ALA A 9 -14.12 -0.45 4.66
C ALA A 9 -14.12 0.38 3.37
N ALA A 10 -13.93 1.71 3.45
CA ALA A 10 -13.90 2.58 2.28
C ALA A 10 -12.66 2.37 1.40
N LEU A 11 -11.49 2.13 1.99
CA LEU A 11 -10.24 1.83 1.28
C LEU A 11 -10.26 0.47 0.56
N VAL A 12 -10.90 -0.54 1.15
CA VAL A 12 -11.03 -1.88 0.53
C VAL A 12 -11.95 -1.86 -0.69
N ILE A 13 -13.00 -1.02 -0.71
CA ILE A 13 -13.96 -0.96 -1.83
C ILE A 13 -13.35 -0.34 -3.09
N ILE A 14 -12.43 0.62 -2.96
CA ILE A 14 -11.82 1.31 -4.13
C ILE A 14 -10.80 0.40 -4.86
N CYS A 15 -10.13 -0.52 -4.16
CA CYS A 15 -9.14 -1.42 -4.77
C CYS A 15 -9.74 -2.59 -5.57
N ILE A 16 -11.02 -2.95 -5.36
CA ILE A 16 -11.62 -4.13 -6.02
C ILE A 16 -12.12 -3.79 -7.44
N SER A 17 -12.44 -2.53 -7.74
CA SER A 17 -13.01 -2.14 -9.04
C SER A 17 -11.99 -2.10 -10.19
N SER A 18 -10.68 -2.00 -9.93
CA SER A 18 -9.65 -1.96 -10.97
C SER A 18 -9.11 -3.34 -11.38
N VAL A 19 -9.33 -4.39 -10.57
CA VAL A 19 -8.83 -5.75 -10.83
C VAL A 19 -9.73 -6.54 -11.79
N VAL A 20 -11.02 -6.20 -11.88
CA VAL A 20 -11.99 -6.93 -12.72
C VAL A 20 -11.79 -6.65 -14.22
N SER A 21 -11.16 -5.54 -14.62
CA SER A 21 -10.88 -5.25 -16.04
C SER A 21 -9.66 -5.99 -16.62
N ILE A 22 -8.76 -6.55 -15.80
CA ILE A 22 -7.55 -7.24 -16.28
C ILE A 22 -7.72 -8.78 -16.28
N GLY A 23 -8.66 -9.32 -15.49
CA GLY A 23 -8.87 -10.76 -15.34
C GLY A 23 -9.38 -11.50 -16.58
N ASN A 24 -10.02 -10.81 -17.53
CA ASN A 24 -10.63 -11.46 -18.70
C ASN A 24 -9.66 -11.72 -19.88
N PHE A 25 -8.43 -11.21 -19.86
CA PHE A 25 -7.50 -11.36 -20.99
C PHE A 25 -6.63 -12.64 -20.91
N TYR A 26 -6.46 -13.23 -19.72
CA TYR A 26 -5.53 -14.35 -19.53
C TYR A 26 -6.14 -15.75 -19.68
N ILE A 27 -7.47 -15.90 -19.65
CA ILE A 27 -8.12 -17.23 -19.73
C ILE A 27 -8.17 -17.77 -21.17
N SER A 28 -8.05 -16.92 -22.20
CA SER A 28 -8.22 -17.36 -23.59
C SER A 28 -6.99 -18.02 -24.23
N ILE A 29 -5.81 -17.96 -23.62
CA ILE A 29 -4.54 -18.36 -24.27
C ILE A 29 -4.04 -19.74 -23.77
N GLY A 30 -4.60 -20.27 -22.67
CA GLY A 30 -4.05 -21.46 -21.98
C GLY A 30 -4.67 -22.83 -22.29
N LEU A 31 -5.66 -22.95 -23.18
CA LEU A 31 -6.36 -24.22 -23.45
C LEU A 31 -6.11 -24.75 -24.85
N SER A 32 -4.85 -25.01 -25.21
CA SER A 32 -4.54 -25.85 -26.37
C SER A 32 -3.19 -26.55 -26.25
N GLU A 33 -3.10 -27.54 -25.38
CA GLU A 33 -2.22 -28.68 -25.64
C GLU A 33 -2.79 -29.95 -24.98
N LYS A 34 -3.31 -30.85 -25.83
CA LYS A 34 -3.85 -32.16 -25.46
C LYS A 34 -2.70 -33.09 -25.09
N SER A 35 -2.74 -33.71 -23.92
CA SER A 35 -2.00 -34.95 -23.64
C SER A 35 -2.96 -36.13 -23.47
N ASN A 36 -2.69 -37.20 -24.21
CA ASN A 36 -3.48 -38.44 -24.30
C ASN A 36 -3.00 -39.41 -23.18
N PRO A 37 -3.90 -40.07 -22.41
CA PRO A 37 -3.47 -40.94 -21.33
C PRO A 37 -3.22 -42.34 -21.88
N ASN A 38 -2.00 -42.88 -21.77
CA ASN A 38 -1.68 -44.30 -21.60
C ASN A 38 -0.17 -44.57 -21.76
N VAL A 39 0.62 -44.31 -20.71
CA VAL A 39 1.85 -45.06 -20.42
C VAL A 39 1.96 -45.15 -18.89
N ILE A 40 1.85 -46.36 -18.35
CA ILE A 40 2.20 -46.64 -16.96
C ILE A 40 3.71 -46.88 -16.94
N ASP A 41 4.47 -45.89 -16.47
CA ASP A 41 5.88 -46.07 -16.10
C ASP A 41 6.01 -46.08 -14.56
N GLY A 42 6.70 -47.11 -14.06
CA GLY A 42 6.72 -47.55 -12.68
C GLY A 42 7.70 -46.77 -11.81
N ASN A 43 7.46 -45.47 -11.61
CA ASN A 43 8.29 -44.66 -10.71
C ASN A 43 7.49 -43.60 -9.91
N ARG A 44 6.36 -44.00 -9.32
CA ARG A 44 5.46 -43.09 -8.58
C ARG A 44 5.85 -42.82 -7.11
N PHE A 45 7.04 -43.22 -6.66
CA PHE A 45 7.44 -43.04 -5.25
C PHE A 45 8.40 -41.88 -4.97
N ASN A 46 8.83 -41.11 -5.99
CA ASN A 46 9.77 -40.00 -5.79
C ASN A 46 9.29 -38.63 -6.28
N GLN A 47 8.08 -38.52 -6.83
CA GLN A 47 7.57 -37.21 -7.26
C GLN A 47 6.88 -36.48 -6.11
N ASP A 48 6.13 -37.23 -5.28
CA ASP A 48 5.38 -36.65 -4.15
C ASP A 48 6.32 -36.15 -3.03
N ILE A 49 7.44 -36.84 -2.76
CA ILE A 49 8.42 -36.46 -1.72
C ILE A 49 9.24 -35.22 -2.11
N VAL A 50 9.56 -35.08 -3.41
CA VAL A 50 10.31 -33.92 -3.91
C VAL A 50 9.39 -32.70 -3.98
N THR A 51 8.10 -32.87 -4.29
CA THR A 51 7.13 -31.77 -4.18
C THR A 51 6.85 -31.39 -2.74
N ASP A 52 6.78 -32.33 -1.79
CA ASP A 52 6.57 -32.00 -0.38
C ASP A 52 7.77 -31.25 0.22
N SER A 53 9.00 -31.61 -0.19
CA SER A 53 10.23 -30.93 0.25
C SER A 53 10.50 -29.60 -0.47
N LEU A 54 9.94 -29.36 -1.66
CA LEU A 54 9.99 -28.05 -2.34
C LEU A 54 8.86 -27.09 -1.91
N MET A 55 7.76 -27.62 -1.37
CA MET A 55 6.63 -26.81 -0.86
C MET A 55 6.80 -26.41 0.61
N LEU A 56 7.84 -26.89 1.28
CA LEU A 56 8.21 -26.61 2.68
C LEU A 56 8.96 -25.27 2.86
N GLY A 57 8.78 -24.29 1.97
CA GLY A 57 9.70 -23.15 1.82
C GLY A 57 9.10 -21.76 1.64
N ALA A 58 7.80 -21.57 1.88
CA ALA A 58 7.21 -20.24 1.98
C ALA A 58 5.90 -20.30 2.78
N ASP A 59 6.02 -20.48 4.10
CA ASP A 59 4.89 -20.30 5.00
C ASP A 59 4.35 -18.86 4.86
N GLY A 60 3.03 -18.70 4.76
CA GLY A 60 2.36 -17.38 4.72
C GLY A 60 1.54 -17.08 3.46
N THR A 61 0.42 -16.40 3.66
CA THR A 61 -0.46 -15.81 2.62
C THR A 61 0.30 -14.78 1.77
N PRO A 62 -0.18 -14.46 0.55
CA PRO A 62 0.42 -13.40 -0.26
C PRO A 62 0.51 -12.03 0.45
N LEU A 63 -0.44 -11.72 1.34
CA LEU A 63 -0.43 -10.51 2.15
C LEU A 63 0.73 -10.52 3.15
N GLU A 64 0.87 -11.61 3.93
CA GLU A 64 1.96 -11.76 4.91
C GLU A 64 3.33 -11.64 4.23
N ARG A 65 3.53 -12.32 3.09
CA ARG A 65 4.79 -12.23 2.35
C ARG A 65 5.09 -10.83 1.80
N ALA A 66 4.05 -10.08 1.41
CA ALA A 66 4.23 -8.70 0.96
C ALA A 66 4.61 -7.77 2.12
N LEU A 67 4.02 -7.97 3.31
CA LEU A 67 4.37 -7.24 4.52
C LEU A 67 5.79 -7.59 4.98
N ASP A 68 6.16 -8.87 4.97
CA ASP A 68 7.53 -9.31 5.27
C ASP A 68 8.55 -8.69 4.33
N TYR A 69 8.23 -8.58 3.03
CA TYR A 69 9.08 -7.86 2.08
C TYR A 69 9.22 -6.38 2.46
N LEU A 70 8.14 -5.68 2.77
CA LEU A 70 8.20 -4.28 3.22
C LEU A 70 9.07 -4.12 4.48
N ARG A 71 8.96 -5.03 5.46
CA ARG A 71 9.83 -5.05 6.65
C ARG A 71 11.30 -5.25 6.27
N SER A 72 11.57 -6.16 5.35
CA SER A 72 12.94 -6.48 4.91
C SER A 72 13.66 -5.33 4.18
N VAL A 73 12.92 -4.42 3.57
CA VAL A 73 13.47 -3.26 2.86
C VAL A 73 13.40 -1.96 3.67
N GLN A 74 12.79 -1.99 4.86
CA GLN A 74 12.78 -0.85 5.76
C GLN A 74 14.21 -0.55 6.24
N GLN A 75 14.60 0.71 6.16
CA GLN A 75 15.92 1.19 6.54
C GLN A 75 15.96 1.59 8.03
N PRO A 76 17.15 1.65 8.66
CA PRO A 76 17.28 2.00 10.09
C PRO A 76 16.74 3.39 10.47
N ASP A 77 16.60 4.30 9.50
CA ASP A 77 16.00 5.63 9.68
C ASP A 77 14.46 5.61 9.52
N GLY A 78 13.86 4.44 9.39
CA GLY A 78 12.42 4.24 9.20
C GLY A 78 11.96 4.30 7.75
N CYS A 79 12.82 4.73 6.81
CA CYS A 79 12.49 4.88 5.40
C CYS A 79 12.15 3.54 4.74
N ILE A 80 11.10 3.53 3.91
CA ILE A 80 10.83 2.46 2.95
C ILE A 80 11.00 3.04 1.54
N SER A 81 12.14 2.72 0.91
CA SER A 81 12.57 3.17 -0.42
C SER A 81 12.81 4.69 -0.57
N ASN A 82 11.79 5.52 -0.34
CA ASN A 82 11.86 6.98 -0.36
C ASN A 82 10.64 7.58 0.37
N PHE A 83 10.59 8.91 0.52
CA PHE A 83 9.51 9.61 1.20
C PHE A 83 8.11 9.31 0.65
N ALA A 84 7.95 9.35 -0.67
CA ALA A 84 6.67 9.09 -1.31
C ALA A 84 6.22 7.63 -1.13
N THR A 85 7.14 6.67 -1.37
CA THR A 85 6.87 5.24 -1.17
C THR A 85 6.57 4.92 0.30
N SER A 86 7.25 5.56 1.25
CA SER A 86 6.99 5.38 2.68
C SER A 86 5.57 5.80 3.06
N SER A 87 5.05 6.88 2.46
CA SER A 87 3.65 7.29 2.66
C SER A 87 2.65 6.23 2.17
N TRP A 88 2.90 5.63 1.01
CA TRP A 88 2.08 4.52 0.50
C TRP A 88 2.19 3.28 1.37
N ALA A 89 3.39 2.96 1.87
CA ALA A 89 3.61 1.85 2.78
C ALA A 89 2.80 2.02 4.06
N VAL A 90 2.79 3.23 4.67
CA VAL A 90 1.96 3.52 5.85
C VAL A 90 0.48 3.21 5.63
N MET A 91 -0.08 3.63 4.49
CA MET A 91 -1.49 3.32 4.16
C MET A 91 -1.72 1.82 3.97
N ALA A 92 -0.80 1.11 3.30
CA ALA A 92 -0.91 -0.33 3.08
C ALA A 92 -0.81 -1.13 4.39
N ILE A 93 0.13 -0.76 5.26
CA ILE A 93 0.33 -1.35 6.59
C ILE A 93 -0.94 -1.19 7.44
N ALA A 94 -1.48 0.02 7.52
CA ALA A 94 -2.71 0.31 8.24
C ALA A 94 -3.91 -0.47 7.67
N ALA A 95 -4.01 -0.55 6.33
CA ALA A 95 -5.07 -1.30 5.66
C ALA A 95 -4.97 -2.82 5.91
N ALA A 96 -3.76 -3.35 6.11
CA ALA A 96 -3.54 -4.73 6.53
C ALA A 96 -3.90 -4.99 8.02
N GLY A 97 -4.25 -3.94 8.77
CA GLY A 97 -4.61 -4.02 10.18
C GLY A 97 -3.43 -3.94 11.15
N GLU A 98 -2.23 -3.67 10.65
CA GLU A 98 -1.05 -3.41 11.48
C GLU A 98 -0.94 -1.92 11.83
N ASP A 99 -0.23 -1.59 12.91
CA ASP A 99 0.02 -0.19 13.31
C ASP A 99 1.32 0.32 12.68
N PRO A 100 1.28 1.27 11.73
CA PRO A 100 2.49 1.81 11.11
C PRO A 100 3.44 2.52 12.10
N ASN A 101 2.95 2.96 13.26
CA ASN A 101 3.81 3.55 14.30
C ASN A 101 4.76 2.52 14.94
N GLU A 102 4.47 1.22 14.78
CA GLU A 102 5.31 0.12 15.28
C GLU A 102 6.20 -0.50 14.19
N TRP A 103 6.13 0.01 12.96
CA TRP A 103 6.99 -0.42 11.86
C TRP A 103 8.31 0.31 11.91
N LYS A 104 9.33 -0.33 12.50
CA LYS A 104 10.69 0.18 12.70
C LYS A 104 11.71 -0.95 12.67
N VAL A 105 12.98 -0.58 12.47
CA VAL A 105 14.13 -1.48 12.63
C VAL A 105 14.70 -1.29 14.03
N ASP A 106 14.76 -2.36 14.81
CA ASP A 106 15.20 -2.35 16.22
C ASP A 106 14.49 -1.26 17.05
N ASP A 107 15.25 -0.42 17.75
CA ASP A 107 14.76 0.73 18.53
C ASP A 107 14.82 2.05 17.74
N GLY A 108 14.96 1.98 16.40
CA GLY A 108 14.99 3.14 15.51
C GLY A 108 13.63 3.83 15.33
N PRO A 109 13.59 4.96 14.59
CA PRO A 109 12.35 5.62 14.22
C PRO A 109 11.45 4.70 13.40
N SER A 110 10.14 4.85 13.58
CA SER A 110 9.15 4.19 12.73
C SER A 110 9.10 4.82 11.34
N VAL A 111 8.44 4.15 10.40
CA VAL A 111 8.11 4.74 9.08
C VAL A 111 7.26 6.01 9.22
N VAL A 112 6.45 6.12 10.28
CA VAL A 112 5.66 7.33 10.56
C VAL A 112 6.56 8.44 11.10
N ASP A 113 7.49 8.13 12.01
CA ASP A 113 8.46 9.10 12.53
C ASP A 113 9.33 9.63 11.39
N TYR A 114 9.83 8.76 10.52
CA TYR A 114 10.57 9.13 9.31
C TYR A 114 9.81 10.17 8.46
N LEU A 115 8.52 9.93 8.18
CA LEU A 115 7.69 10.85 7.40
C LEU A 115 7.49 12.20 8.11
N ILE A 116 7.30 12.21 9.43
CA ILE A 116 7.13 13.43 10.21
C ILE A 116 8.45 14.22 10.27
N GLU A 117 9.58 13.55 10.48
CA GLU A 117 10.90 14.17 10.59
C GLU A 117 11.36 14.77 9.26
N ASN A 118 11.08 14.09 8.15
CA ASN A 118 11.50 14.49 6.79
C ASN A 118 10.40 15.21 5.99
N ARG A 119 9.39 15.77 6.68
CA ARG A 119 8.24 16.45 6.04
C ARG A 119 8.62 17.67 5.18
N ASP A 120 9.83 18.19 5.33
CA ASP A 120 10.40 19.24 4.48
C ASP A 120 10.66 18.78 3.03
N MET A 121 10.66 17.47 2.78
CA MET A 121 10.67 16.90 1.44
C MET A 121 9.35 17.10 0.68
N LEU A 122 8.27 17.53 1.35
CA LEU A 122 6.99 17.82 0.71
C LEU A 122 7.08 19.08 -0.15
N ASN A 123 6.61 18.97 -1.40
CA ASN A 123 6.30 20.14 -2.18
C ASN A 123 4.89 20.64 -1.84
N LEU A 124 4.81 21.63 -0.94
CA LEU A 124 3.53 22.16 -0.45
C LEU A 124 2.70 22.90 -1.51
N SER A 125 3.26 23.22 -2.68
CA SER A 125 2.48 23.77 -3.81
C SER A 125 1.89 22.69 -4.71
N LYS A 126 2.23 21.42 -4.49
CA LYS A 126 1.74 20.28 -5.27
C LYS A 126 0.72 19.50 -4.44
N ALA A 127 -0.55 19.61 -4.82
CA ALA A 127 -1.65 19.02 -4.07
C ALA A 127 -1.45 17.52 -3.83
N SER A 128 -1.06 16.76 -4.86
CA SER A 128 -0.74 15.32 -4.74
C SER A 128 0.23 14.94 -3.62
N ASP A 129 1.23 15.80 -3.34
CA ASP A 129 2.20 15.49 -2.28
C ASP A 129 1.61 15.75 -0.89
N VAL A 130 0.84 16.83 -0.75
CA VAL A 130 0.12 17.17 0.48
C VAL A 130 -0.97 16.14 0.77
N GLU A 131 -1.74 15.74 -0.24
CA GLU A 131 -2.79 14.71 -0.16
C GLU A 131 -2.25 13.37 0.29
N ARG A 132 -1.19 12.88 -0.36
CA ARG A 132 -0.54 11.62 0.00
C ARG A 132 -0.07 11.63 1.46
N PHE A 133 0.44 12.78 1.93
CA PHE A 133 0.88 12.93 3.31
C PHE A 133 -0.30 12.96 4.30
N ILE A 134 -1.38 13.69 3.99
CA ILE A 134 -2.59 13.70 4.83
C ILE A 134 -3.17 12.28 4.95
N LEU A 135 -3.26 11.56 3.84
CA LEU A 135 -3.79 10.20 3.82
C LEU A 135 -2.91 9.24 4.64
N SER A 136 -1.58 9.32 4.51
CA SER A 136 -0.68 8.49 5.31
C SER A 136 -0.75 8.83 6.81
N MET A 137 -0.75 10.11 7.18
CA MET A 137 -0.89 10.53 8.58
C MET A 137 -2.22 10.07 9.18
N THR A 138 -3.31 10.21 8.43
CA THR A 138 -4.64 9.75 8.87
C THR A 138 -4.68 8.22 9.02
N ALA A 139 -4.07 7.47 8.10
CA ALA A 139 -3.96 6.01 8.20
C ALA A 139 -3.15 5.57 9.42
N ALA A 140 -2.16 6.36 9.85
CA ALA A 140 -1.37 6.15 11.06
C ALA A 140 -2.01 6.69 12.35
N ASP A 141 -3.30 7.05 12.34
CA ASP A 141 -4.05 7.64 13.47
C ASP A 141 -3.40 8.95 14.00
N LYS A 142 -2.69 9.69 13.14
CA LYS A 142 -2.19 11.05 13.43
C LYS A 142 -3.21 12.09 12.98
N ASP A 143 -3.19 13.26 13.61
CA ASP A 143 -4.02 14.39 13.20
C ASP A 143 -3.29 15.25 12.15
N PRO A 144 -3.68 15.22 10.86
CA PRO A 144 -3.04 16.03 9.83
C PRO A 144 -3.25 17.53 10.00
N ARG A 145 -4.15 17.97 10.90
CA ARG A 145 -4.34 19.38 11.25
C ARG A 145 -3.30 19.90 12.25
N ASN A 146 -2.52 19.01 12.86
CA ASN A 146 -1.47 19.38 13.78
C ASN A 146 -0.33 18.36 13.78
N ILE A 147 0.48 18.41 12.74
CA ILE A 147 1.76 17.70 12.70
C ILE A 147 2.86 18.71 12.97
N ASN A 148 3.45 18.66 14.17
CA ASN A 148 4.47 19.60 14.64
C ASN A 148 4.08 21.09 14.47
N GLY A 149 2.81 21.42 14.70
CA GLY A 149 2.29 22.78 14.58
C GLY A 149 1.85 23.20 13.18
N THR A 150 1.95 22.30 12.18
CA THR A 150 1.50 22.56 10.81
C THR A 150 0.14 21.89 10.57
N ASP A 151 -0.79 22.67 9.99
CA ASP A 151 -2.08 22.18 9.50
C ASP A 151 -2.00 21.88 7.99
N TYR A 152 -1.83 20.61 7.64
CA TYR A 152 -1.73 20.18 6.25
C TYR A 152 -3.08 20.20 5.53
N VAL A 153 -4.19 20.07 6.28
CA VAL A 153 -5.54 20.15 5.74
C VAL A 153 -5.83 21.57 5.25
N GLU A 154 -5.45 22.59 6.02
CA GLU A 154 -5.58 23.98 5.58
C GLU A 154 -4.65 24.32 4.40
N ILE A 155 -3.44 23.74 4.35
CA ILE A 155 -2.56 23.85 3.17
C ILE A 155 -3.28 23.30 1.93
N LEU A 156 -3.84 22.09 2.00
CA LEU A 156 -4.53 21.47 0.87
C LEU A 156 -5.75 22.28 0.42
N LYS A 157 -6.57 22.77 1.35
CA LYS A 157 -7.70 23.67 1.03
C LYS A 157 -7.25 24.94 0.32
N GLY A 158 -6.07 25.47 0.69
CA GLY A 158 -5.47 26.62 0.01
C GLY A 158 -5.08 26.37 -1.44
N LEU A 159 -4.98 25.11 -1.87
CA LEU A 159 -4.71 24.73 -3.26
C LEU A 159 -5.99 24.61 -4.11
N PHE A 160 -7.18 24.78 -3.51
CA PHE A 160 -8.43 24.82 -4.27
C PHE A 160 -8.57 26.13 -5.06
N HIS A 161 -8.76 26.02 -6.37
CA HIS A 161 -9.02 27.15 -7.24
C HIS A 161 -9.85 26.73 -8.45
N ASN A 162 -10.69 27.65 -8.95
CA ASN A 162 -11.50 27.46 -10.16
C ASN A 162 -12.35 26.16 -10.20
N GLY A 163 -12.79 25.68 -9.03
CA GLY A 163 -13.65 24.50 -8.93
C GLY A 163 -12.92 23.16 -8.79
N GLN A 164 -11.59 23.18 -8.65
CA GLN A 164 -10.76 21.98 -8.50
C GLN A 164 -9.64 22.18 -7.48
N ILE A 165 -9.03 21.08 -7.05
CA ILE A 165 -7.88 21.04 -6.15
C ILE A 165 -6.61 20.82 -6.97
N GLY A 166 -5.53 21.52 -6.66
CA GLY A 166 -4.25 21.29 -7.34
C GLY A 166 -4.24 21.85 -8.77
N THR A 167 -3.51 21.24 -9.69
CA THR A 167 -3.33 21.81 -11.03
C THR A 167 -4.52 21.51 -11.96
N GLU A 168 -4.93 22.50 -12.76
CA GLU A 168 -6.09 22.35 -13.66
C GLU A 168 -5.95 21.25 -14.72
N GLU A 169 -4.71 20.81 -14.95
CA GLU A 169 -4.40 19.79 -15.92
C GLU A 169 -4.68 18.37 -15.39
N TRP A 170 -4.70 18.15 -14.07
CA TRP A 170 -4.57 16.82 -13.46
C TRP A 170 -5.77 16.48 -12.57
N LEU A 171 -6.74 15.76 -13.14
CA LEU A 171 -7.95 15.28 -12.44
C LEU A 171 -7.63 14.46 -11.17
N PHE A 172 -6.55 13.69 -11.25
CA PHE A 172 -5.58 13.56 -10.17
C PHE A 172 -5.91 14.05 -8.75
N ASP A 173 -5.60 15.34 -8.63
CA ASP A 173 -5.54 16.07 -7.38
C ASP A 173 -6.96 16.24 -6.80
N ASP A 174 -8.01 16.28 -7.63
CA ASP A 174 -9.38 16.38 -7.13
C ASP A 174 -9.83 15.15 -6.36
N PHE A 175 -9.61 13.95 -6.91
CA PHE A 175 -10.12 12.75 -6.25
C PHE A 175 -9.29 12.37 -5.02
N TRP A 176 -7.98 12.60 -5.06
CA TRP A 176 -7.15 12.43 -3.87
C TRP A 176 -7.39 13.53 -2.83
N GLY A 177 -7.60 14.77 -3.28
CA GLY A 177 -7.98 15.90 -2.44
C GLY A 177 -9.29 15.67 -1.70
N VAL A 178 -10.32 15.15 -2.37
CA VAL A 178 -11.59 14.78 -1.71
C VAL A 178 -11.41 13.64 -0.70
N LEU A 179 -10.53 12.67 -0.97
CA LEU A 179 -10.24 11.60 0.00
C LEU A 179 -9.47 12.12 1.23
N ALA A 180 -8.66 13.15 1.05
CA ALA A 180 -7.82 13.73 2.10
C ALA A 180 -8.57 14.71 3.02
N LEU A 181 -9.68 15.30 2.58
CA LEU A 181 -10.45 16.33 3.32
C LEU A 181 -11.65 15.77 4.11
#